data_AF-A0A956VTU1-F1
#
_entry.id   AF-A0A956VTU1-F1
#
_cell.length_a   1.000
_cell.length_b   1.000
_cell.length_c   1.000
_cell.angle_alpha   90.00
_cell.angle_beta   90.00
_cell.angle_gamma   90.00
#
_symmetry.space_group_name_H-M   'P 1'
#
loop_
_entity.id
_entity.type
_entity.pdbx_description
1 polymer ?
#
loop_
_entity_poly.entity_id
_entity_poly.type
_entity_poly.pdbx_seq_one_letter_code
_entity_poly.pdbx_strand_id
1 'polypeptide(L)' 'EEAEIADEDFLVAIEHGMPPAGGLGIGVDRVVQLMTGEHSLREVILFPTMRERQAERHELSDEDDGAS' A
#
# COMPACT_ATOMS: atom_id res chain seq x y z
N GLU A 1 -14.65 11.85 -5.74
CA GLU A 1 -15.31 12.14 -4.46
C GLU A 1 -14.64 11.27 -3.42
N GLU A 2 -14.00 11.89 -2.44
CA GLU A 2 -13.37 11.21 -1.31
C GLU A 2 -13.97 11.90 -0.08
N ALA A 3 -15.21 11.53 0.21
CA ALA A 3 -15.97 12.11 1.32
C ALA A 3 -15.92 11.14 2.49
N GLU A 4 -15.61 11.67 3.66
CA GLU A 4 -15.69 10.89 4.89
C GLU A 4 -17.16 10.73 5.30
N ILE A 5 -17.48 9.55 5.82
CA ILE A 5 -18.78 9.25 6.43
C ILE A 5 -18.73 9.74 7.88
N ALA A 6 -19.79 10.41 8.33
CA ALA A 6 -19.88 10.87 9.71
C ALA A 6 -19.89 9.67 10.68
N ASP A 7 -19.02 9.73 11.69
CA ASP A 7 -18.96 8.78 12.81
C ASP A 7 -19.65 9.41 14.02
N GLU A 8 -20.87 8.94 14.33
CA GLU A 8 -21.68 9.45 15.44
C GLU A 8 -21.02 9.22 16.81
N ASP A 9 -20.32 8.09 16.98
CA ASP A 9 -19.64 7.76 18.24
C ASP A 9 -18.45 8.71 18.47
N PHE A 10 -17.73 9.07 17.42
CA PHE A 10 -16.66 10.07 17.47
C PHE A 10 -17.18 11.46 17.88
N LEU A 11 -18.34 11.86 17.35
CA LEU A 11 -18.96 13.15 17.70
C LEU A 11 -19.38 13.19 19.18
N VAL A 12 -20.06 12.13 19.64
CA VAL A 12 -20.46 12.01 21.05
C VAL A 12 -19.23 12.08 21.95
N ALA A 13 -18.12 11.42 21.59
CA ALA A 13 -16.89 11.47 22.37
C ALA A 13 -16.30 12.90 22.47
N ILE A 14 -16.39 13.70 21.42
CA ILE A 14 -15.92 15.10 21.41
C ILE A 14 -16.81 15.99 22.29
N GLU A 15 -18.14 15.79 22.24
CA GLU A 15 -19.13 16.54 23.02
C GLU A 15 -18.95 16.36 24.53
N HIS A 16 -18.42 15.21 24.99
CA HIS A 16 -18.10 14.97 26.39
C HIS A 16 -16.94 15.82 26.92
N GLY A 17 -16.24 16.55 26.05
CA GLY A 17 -15.24 17.55 26.43
C GLY A 17 -13.84 17.18 25.96
N MET A 18 -13.64 17.08 24.64
CA MET A 18 -12.30 17.00 24.06
C MET A 18 -11.46 18.22 24.51
N PRO A 19 -10.35 18.01 25.24
CA PRO A 19 -9.43 19.10 25.59
C PRO A 19 -8.84 19.74 24.32
N PRO A 20 -8.30 20.97 24.40
CA PRO A 20 -7.57 21.54 23.27
C PRO A 20 -6.40 20.63 22.89
N ALA A 21 -6.52 19.95 21.75
CA ALA A 21 -5.58 18.96 21.27
C ALA A 21 -5.24 19.22 19.80
N GLY A 22 -3.99 18.94 19.41
CA GLY A 22 -3.53 18.97 18.03
C GLY A 22 -3.07 17.59 17.60
N GLY A 23 -3.55 17.11 16.45
CA GLY A 23 -3.10 15.87 15.83
C GLY A 23 -1.95 16.11 14.84
N LEU A 24 -1.02 15.15 14.74
CA LEU A 24 0.05 15.16 13.74
C LEU A 24 0.11 13.79 13.04
N GLY A 25 -0.07 13.79 11.72
CA GLY A 25 0.13 12.62 10.87
C GLY A 25 1.36 12.82 9.99
N ILE A 26 2.39 11.97 10.16
CA ILE A 26 3.59 11.97 9.32
C ILE A 26 3.73 10.58 8.70
N GLY A 27 3.88 10.53 7.37
CA GLY A 27 4.16 9.29 6.65
C GLY A 27 5.60 8.85 6.85
N VAL A 28 5.81 7.72 7.52
CA VAL A 28 7.16 7.19 7.81
C VAL A 28 7.94 6.93 6.53
N ASP A 29 7.33 6.29 5.53
CA ASP A 29 7.98 5.99 4.24
C ASP A 29 8.45 7.27 3.53
N ARG A 30 7.71 8.38 3.69
CA ARG A 30 8.06 9.68 3.10
C ARG A 30 9.20 10.37 3.84
N VAL A 31 9.24 10.24 5.16
CA VAL A 31 10.38 10.72 5.96
C VAL A 31 11.64 9.95 5.57
N VAL A 32 11.54 8.62 5.46
CA VAL A 32 12.67 7.79 5.06
C VAL A 32 13.10 8.14 3.63
N GLN A 33 12.17 8.26 2.69
CA GLN A 33 12.44 8.69 1.31
C GLN A 33 13.21 10.01 1.25
N LEU A 34 12.82 11.00 2.06
CA LEU A 34 13.51 12.28 2.14
C LEU A 34 14.92 12.14 2.76
N MET A 35 15.05 11.32 3.80
CA MET A 35 16.34 11.07 4.47
C MET A 35 17.33 10.31 3.59
N THR A 36 16.84 9.39 2.75
CA THR A 36 17.68 8.60 1.84
C THR A 36 17.92 9.30 0.51
N GLY A 37 17.16 10.34 0.17
CA GLY A 37 17.27 11.07 -1.10
C GLY A 37 16.67 10.31 -2.29
N GLU A 38 15.86 9.29 -2.03
CA GLU A 38 15.30 8.44 -3.08
C GLU A 38 14.08 9.09 -3.74
N HIS A 39 13.94 8.94 -5.06
CA HIS A 39 12.82 9.52 -5.81
C HIS A 39 11.57 8.63 -5.83
N SER A 40 11.68 7.37 -5.42
CA SER A 40 10.61 6.37 -5.47
C SER A 40 10.41 5.71 -4.09
N LEU A 41 9.15 5.53 -3.69
CA LEU A 41 8.81 4.85 -2.43
C LEU A 41 9.22 3.37 -2.45
N ARG A 42 9.33 2.77 -3.64
CA ARG A 42 9.71 1.35 -3.77
C ARG A 42 11.14 1.08 -3.31
N GLU A 43 11.99 2.11 -3.28
CA GLU A 43 13.40 2.00 -2.84
C GLU A 43 13.53 1.96 -1.32
N VAL A 44 12.51 2.41 -0.59
CA VAL A 44 12.51 2.48 0.88
C VAL A 44 11.59 1.45 1.54
N ILE A 45 10.81 0.70 0.75
CA ILE A 45 9.90 -0.34 1.21
C ILE A 45 10.52 -1.71 0.92
N LEU A 46 10.61 -2.57 1.94
CA LEU A 46 11.26 -3.89 1.82
C LEU A 46 10.58 -4.81 0.79
N PHE A 47 9.25 -4.79 0.72
CA PHE A 47 8.45 -5.57 -0.21
C PHE A 47 7.38 -4.68 -0.85
N PRO A 48 7.72 -3.90 -1.88
CA PRO A 48 6.75 -3.06 -2.54
C PRO A 48 5.70 -3.92 -3.26
N THR A 49 4.44 -3.49 -3.27
CA THR A 49 3.40 -4.17 -4.04
C THR A 49 3.74 -4.09 -5.53
N MET A 50 4.12 -5.22 -6.11
CA MET A 50 4.46 -5.37 -7.52
C MET A 50 3.24 -5.84 -8.32
N ARG A 51 3.15 -5.43 -9.58
CA ARG A 51 2.19 -6.04 -10.51
C ARG A 51 2.70 -7.43 -10.88
N GLU A 52 1.81 -8.41 -10.88
CA GLU A 52 2.11 -9.76 -11.35
C GLU A 52 2.56 -9.71 -12.82
N ARG A 53 3.65 -10.40 -13.15
CA ARG A 53 4.00 -10.64 -14.56
C ARG A 53 3.04 -11.71 -15.07
N GLN A 54 2.36 -11.43 -16.19
CA GLN A 54 1.60 -12.44 -16.90
C GLN A 54 2.53 -13.63 -17.12
N ALA A 55 2.20 -14.79 -16.54
CA ALA A 55 2.97 -16.00 -16.75
C ALA A 55 2.99 -16.24 -18.27
N GLU A 56 4.15 -16.02 -18.89
CA GLU A 56 4.38 -16.46 -20.25
C GLU A 56 4.23 -17.97 -20.23
N ARG A 57 3.07 -18.43 -20.69
CA ARG A 57 2.73 -19.82 -20.86
C ARG A 57 3.64 -20.32 -21.98
N HIS A 58 4.86 -20.70 -21.61
CA HIS A 58 5.77 -21.40 -22.49
C HIS A 58 5.19 -22.81 -22.63
N GLU A 59 4.35 -22.98 -23.65
CA GLU A 59 3.95 -24.29 -24.16
C GLU A 59 5.24 -24.95 -24.68
N LEU A 60 5.99 -25.58 -23.77
CA LEU A 60 7.00 -26.57 -24.15
C LEU A 60 6.23 -27.75 -24.72
N SER A 61 6.21 -27.81 -26.05
CA SER A 61 6.33 -29.04 -26.85
C SER A 61 6.03 -30.33 -26.09
N ASP A 62 4.76 -30.77 -26.14
CA ASP A 62 4.40 -32.18 -26.09
C ASP A 62 4.89 -32.82 -27.41
N GLU A 63 6.21 -32.98 -27.53
CA GLU A 63 6.86 -33.70 -28.62
C GLU A 63 7.85 -34.69 -28.02
N ASP A 64 7.34 -35.60 -27.18
CA ASP A 64 7.88 -36.95 -27.02
C ASP A 64 6.88 -37.78 -26.19
N ASP A 65 5.91 -38.42 -26.85
CA ASP A 65 5.32 -39.66 -26.35
C ASP A 65 4.61 -40.40 -27.47
N GLY A 66 5.22 -41.49 -27.91
CA GLY A 66 4.51 -42.52 -28.67
C GLY A 66 5.25 -43.04 -29.89
N ALA A 67 6.39 -43.69 -29.66
CA ALA A 67 6.81 -44.78 -30.55
C ALA A 67 5.66 -45.79 -30.71
N SER A 68 5.22 -46.02 -31.95
CA SER A 68 4.57 -47.25 -32.43
C SER A 68 4.59 -47.25 -33.95
#